data_AF-A0A0S8EQM9-F1
#
_entry.id   AF-A0A0S8EQM9-F1
#
_cell.length_a   1.000
_cell.length_b   1.000
_cell.length_c   1.000
_cell.angle_alpha   90.00
_cell.angle_beta   90.00
_cell.angle_gamma   90.00
#
_symmetry.space_group_name_H-M   'P 1'
#
loop_
_entity.id
_entity.type
_entity.pdbx_description
1 polymer ?
#
loop_
_entity_poly.entity_id
_entity_poly.type
_entity_poly.pdbx_seq_one_letter_code
_entity_poly.pdbx_strand_id
1 'polypeptide(L)'
;MTTIAGGEICGLMGLVGSAMTLYPEEGILDHDAYYHVYEILISKHFAELDPSLEVLKAVGQRGHFLGQKHTRDRIRGFRISQLRGQKGPDGQPREARDLALERFKHIEASHHPKPLPEKVLAELDGILEAAEREAEKIYGK
;
A
#
# COMPACT_ATOMS: atom_id res chain seq x y z
N MET A 1 3.86 -13.36 -7.66
CA MET A 1 4.13 -14.77 -7.32
C MET A 1 4.20 -15.01 -5.82
N THR A 2 4.96 -14.21 -5.05
CA THR A 2 5.18 -14.41 -3.60
C THR A 2 3.91 -14.70 -2.80
N THR A 3 2.86 -13.89 -2.96
CA THR A 3 1.62 -14.05 -2.18
C THR A 3 0.81 -15.28 -2.56
N ILE A 4 0.68 -15.58 -3.86
CA ILE A 4 -0.05 -16.78 -4.36
C ILE A 4 0.69 -18.07 -3.96
N ALA A 5 2.01 -18.02 -3.82
CA ALA A 5 2.82 -19.12 -3.33
C ALA A 5 2.79 -19.30 -1.79
N GLY A 6 2.00 -18.49 -1.07
CA GLY A 6 1.90 -18.56 0.40
C GLY A 6 3.06 -17.90 1.15
N GLY A 7 3.81 -16.99 0.51
CA GLY A 7 4.87 -16.23 1.17
C GLY A 7 4.31 -15.28 2.22
N GLU A 8 4.80 -15.41 3.46
CA GLU A 8 4.34 -14.61 4.61
C GLU A 8 4.98 -13.23 4.68
N ILE A 9 6.21 -13.08 4.17
CA ILE A 9 7.00 -11.84 4.24
C ILE A 9 7.51 -11.48 2.84
N CYS A 10 7.43 -10.20 2.49
CA CYS A 10 8.00 -9.66 1.25
C CYS A 10 8.74 -8.34 1.55
N GLY A 11 10.06 -8.32 1.32
CA GLY A 11 10.94 -7.21 1.69
C GLY A 11 11.50 -6.41 0.52
N LEU A 12 10.87 -6.47 -0.65
CA LEU A 12 11.41 -5.90 -1.90
C LEU A 12 10.72 -4.59 -2.33
N MET A 13 10.01 -3.92 -1.42
CA MET A 13 9.28 -2.69 -1.75
C MET A 13 10.23 -1.54 -2.14
N GLY A 14 9.97 -0.94 -3.30
CA GLY A 14 10.73 0.18 -3.86
C GLY A 14 12.05 -0.22 -4.51
N LEU A 15 12.39 -1.50 -4.53
CA LEU A 15 13.67 -2.01 -5.00
C LEU A 15 13.59 -2.43 -6.46
N VAL A 16 14.50 -1.90 -7.29
CA VAL A 16 14.63 -2.23 -8.72
C VAL A 16 16.04 -2.70 -9.05
N GLY A 17 16.24 -3.20 -10.28
CA GLY A 17 17.57 -3.61 -10.75
C GLY A 17 18.16 -4.74 -9.93
N SER A 18 17.36 -5.78 -9.63
CA SER A 18 17.76 -6.90 -8.76
C SER A 18 18.11 -6.47 -7.33
N ALA A 19 17.30 -5.56 -6.77
CA ALA A 19 17.48 -5.02 -5.42
C ALA A 19 18.76 -4.19 -5.20
N MET A 20 19.32 -3.65 -6.28
CA MET A 20 20.52 -2.80 -6.20
C MET A 20 20.19 -1.31 -6.04
N THR A 21 18.97 -0.89 -6.41
CA THR A 21 18.57 0.53 -6.37
C THR A 21 17.21 0.66 -5.71
N LEU A 22 17.10 1.61 -4.78
CA LEU A 22 15.84 1.98 -4.14
C LEU A 22 15.31 3.28 -4.77
N TYR A 23 14.11 3.23 -5.36
CA TYR A 23 13.40 4.43 -5.81
C TYR A 23 12.19 4.71 -4.91
N PRO A 24 12.05 5.94 -4.39
CA PRO A 24 10.94 6.27 -3.49
C PRO A 24 9.57 6.15 -4.17
N GLU A 25 9.45 6.53 -5.43
CA GLU A 25 8.22 6.39 -6.21
C GLU A 25 7.84 4.94 -6.46
N GLU A 26 8.82 4.04 -6.60
CA GLU A 26 8.57 2.60 -6.74
C GLU A 26 7.96 2.04 -5.45
N GLY A 27 8.41 2.52 -4.27
CA GLY A 27 7.82 2.09 -3.00
C GLY A 27 6.32 2.44 -2.89
N ILE A 28 5.92 3.59 -3.42
CA ILE A 28 4.51 4.01 -3.48
C ILE A 28 3.71 3.18 -4.49
N LEU A 29 4.31 2.85 -5.64
CA LEU A 29 3.70 1.98 -6.66
C LEU A 29 3.50 0.55 -6.11
N ASP A 30 4.53 -0.02 -5.49
CA ASP A 30 4.50 -1.32 -4.86
C ASP A 30 3.45 -1.38 -3.75
N HIS A 31 3.37 -0.35 -2.90
CA HIS A 31 2.30 -0.22 -1.92
C HIS A 31 0.91 -0.33 -2.57
N ASP A 32 0.66 0.35 -3.69
CA ASP A 32 -0.63 0.24 -4.38
C ASP A 32 -0.87 -1.14 -4.98
N ALA A 33 0.17 -1.79 -5.51
CA ALA A 33 0.11 -3.15 -6.03
C ALA A 33 -0.18 -4.17 -4.92
N TYR A 34 0.45 -4.07 -3.75
CA TYR A 34 0.22 -4.99 -2.64
C TYR A 34 -1.20 -4.95 -2.13
N TYR A 35 -1.80 -3.76 -2.02
CA TYR A 35 -3.19 -3.66 -1.62
C TYR A 35 -4.14 -4.24 -2.67
N HIS A 36 -3.81 -4.11 -3.96
CA HIS A 36 -4.59 -4.76 -5.00
C HIS A 36 -4.52 -6.30 -4.87
N VAL A 37 -3.34 -6.85 -4.60
CA VAL A 37 -3.15 -8.27 -4.32
C VAL A 37 -3.89 -8.70 -3.06
N TYR A 38 -3.86 -7.87 -2.00
CA TYR A 38 -4.59 -8.11 -0.76
C TYR A 38 -6.11 -8.18 -0.99
N GLU A 39 -6.68 -7.28 -1.79
CA GLU A 39 -8.10 -7.33 -2.15
C GLU A 39 -8.49 -8.57 -2.98
N ILE A 40 -7.56 -9.09 -3.78
CA ILE A 40 -7.79 -10.32 -4.55
C ILE A 40 -7.74 -11.55 -3.64
N LEU A 41 -6.80 -11.60 -2.69
CA LEU A 41 -6.53 -12.76 -1.86
C LEU A 41 -7.40 -12.84 -0.60
N ILE A 42 -7.83 -11.70 -0.05
CA ILE A 42 -8.86 -11.73 0.98
C ILE A 42 -10.13 -12.25 0.34
N SER A 43 -10.46 -13.48 0.74
CA SER A 43 -11.63 -14.20 0.27
C SER A 43 -12.86 -13.31 0.39
N LYS A 44 -13.56 -13.14 -0.73
CA LYS A 44 -14.89 -12.55 -0.70
C LYS A 44 -15.75 -13.41 0.21
N HIS A 45 -16.25 -12.82 1.28
CA HIS A 45 -17.06 -13.54 2.24
C HIS A 45 -18.37 -13.91 1.57
N PHE A 46 -18.60 -15.20 1.34
CA PHE A 46 -19.88 -15.72 0.85
C PHE A 46 -21.00 -15.68 1.90
N ALA A 47 -20.73 -15.11 3.08
CA ALA A 47 -21.69 -14.99 4.18
C ALA A 47 -22.94 -14.15 3.83
N GLU A 48 -22.87 -13.29 2.81
CA GLU A 48 -23.95 -12.40 2.39
C GLU A 48 -24.56 -12.77 1.03
N LEU A 49 -24.65 -14.08 0.74
CA LEU A 49 -25.20 -14.56 -0.51
C LEU A 49 -26.69 -14.23 -0.64
N ASP A 50 -27.47 -14.41 0.42
CA ASP A 50 -28.95 -14.29 0.36
C ASP A 50 -29.42 -12.88 -0.05
N PRO A 51 -28.93 -11.76 0.53
CA PRO A 51 -29.31 -10.43 0.08
C PRO A 51 -28.89 -10.13 -1.37
N SER A 52 -27.75 -10.68 -1.80
CA SER A 52 -27.25 -10.49 -3.17
C SER A 52 -28.13 -11.19 -4.20
N LEU A 53 -28.63 -12.39 -3.88
CA LEU A 53 -29.54 -13.15 -4.74
C LEU A 53 -30.90 -12.48 -4.89
N GLU A 54 -31.44 -11.88 -3.83
CA GLU A 54 -32.70 -11.11 -3.91
C GLU A 54 -32.56 -9.89 -4.82
N VAL A 55 -31.42 -9.18 -4.75
CA VAL A 55 -31.15 -8.06 -5.66
C VAL A 55 -31.03 -8.54 -7.11
N LEU A 56 -30.39 -9.69 -7.34
CA LEU A 56 -30.24 -10.30 -8.67
C LEU A 56 -31.61 -10.63 -9.28
N LYS A 57 -32.50 -11.23 -8.48
CA LYS A 57 -33.88 -11.54 -8.87
C LYS A 57 -34.69 -10.27 -9.16
N ALA A 58 -34.55 -9.23 -8.33
CA ALA A 58 -35.26 -7.96 -8.49
C ALA A 58 -34.82 -7.17 -9.74
N VAL A 59 -33.53 -7.19 -10.06
CA VAL A 59 -32.99 -6.51 -11.26
C VAL A 59 -33.40 -7.24 -12.54
N GLY A 60 -33.40 -8.58 -12.51
CA GLY A 60 -33.80 -9.40 -13.64
C GLY A 60 -32.87 -9.29 -14.86
N GLN A 61 -33.28 -9.92 -15.96
CA GLN A 61 -32.49 -9.93 -17.19
C GLN A 61 -32.43 -8.53 -17.81
N ARG A 62 -31.26 -8.15 -18.33
CA ARG A 62 -31.02 -6.85 -18.99
C ARG A 62 -31.20 -5.62 -18.10
N GLY A 63 -31.40 -5.78 -16.79
CA GLY A 63 -31.41 -4.68 -15.82
C GLY A 63 -29.99 -4.22 -15.45
N HIS A 64 -29.89 -3.16 -14.66
CA HIS A 64 -28.62 -2.66 -14.12
C HIS A 64 -28.66 -2.50 -12.60
N PHE A 65 -27.51 -2.70 -11.95
CA PHE A 65 -27.41 -2.69 -10.49
C PHE A 65 -27.14 -1.31 -9.88
N LEU A 66 -26.78 -0.31 -10.69
CA LEU A 66 -26.40 1.02 -10.20
C LEU A 66 -27.51 1.74 -9.41
N GLY A 67 -28.78 1.44 -9.68
CA GLY A 67 -29.92 2.03 -8.94
C GLY A 67 -30.26 1.32 -7.62
N GLN A 68 -29.67 0.15 -7.36
CA GLN A 68 -30.02 -0.68 -6.21
C GLN A 68 -29.43 -0.12 -4.92
N LYS A 69 -30.22 -0.13 -3.83
CA LYS A 69 -29.76 0.28 -2.49
C LYS A 69 -28.52 -0.50 -2.09
N HIS A 70 -28.54 -1.82 -2.29
CA HIS A 70 -27.40 -2.70 -2.06
C HIS A 70 -26.11 -2.18 -2.71
N THR A 71 -26.17 -1.81 -3.99
CA THR A 71 -25.01 -1.27 -4.70
C THR A 71 -24.56 0.06 -4.11
N ARG A 72 -25.47 1.00 -3.83
CA ARG A 72 -25.11 2.31 -3.23
C ARG A 72 -24.42 2.17 -1.88
N ASP A 73 -24.88 1.23 -1.06
CA ASP A 73 -24.33 0.97 0.27
C ASP A 73 -22.94 0.30 0.18
N ARG A 74 -22.68 -0.52 -0.85
CA ARG A 74 -21.44 -1.31 -0.99
C ARG A 74 -20.39 -0.73 -1.92
N ILE A 75 -20.76 0.11 -2.89
CA ILE A 75 -19.86 0.57 -3.96
C ILE A 75 -18.66 1.38 -3.45
N ARG A 76 -18.76 1.98 -2.26
CA ARG A 76 -17.64 2.70 -1.63
C ARG A 76 -16.65 1.77 -0.91
N GLY A 77 -16.96 0.49 -0.79
CA GLY A 77 -16.08 -0.52 -0.21
C GLY A 77 -14.98 -1.00 -1.17
N PHE A 78 -15.08 -0.69 -2.46
CA PHE A 78 -14.01 -0.98 -3.42
C PHE A 78 -12.88 0.05 -3.27
N ARG A 79 -11.63 -0.40 -3.14
CA ARG A 79 -10.49 0.51 -3.25
C ARG A 79 -10.37 0.99 -4.69
N ILE A 80 -10.24 2.30 -4.84
CA ILE A 80 -9.85 2.92 -6.10
C ILE A 80 -8.42 3.39 -5.94
N SER A 81 -7.52 2.87 -6.79
CA SER A 81 -6.13 3.29 -6.83
C SER A 81 -6.04 4.79 -7.08
N GLN A 82 -5.22 5.46 -6.27
CA GLN A 82 -4.93 6.89 -6.44
C GLN A 82 -3.86 7.14 -7.50
N LEU A 83 -3.27 6.08 -8.06
CA LEU A 83 -2.17 6.16 -9.04
C LEU A 83 -2.62 5.76 -10.45
N ARG A 84 -3.55 4.81 -10.56
CA ARG A 84 -4.06 4.33 -11.86
C ARG A 84 -5.22 5.17 -12.38
N GLY A 85 -5.23 5.41 -13.69
CA GLY A 85 -6.37 6.02 -14.40
C GLY A 85 -6.64 7.49 -14.03
N GLN A 86 -5.70 8.15 -13.36
CA GLN A 86 -5.79 9.56 -13.04
C GLN A 86 -5.62 10.38 -14.32
N LYS A 87 -6.43 11.44 -14.42
CA LYS A 87 -6.40 12.38 -15.53
C LYS A 87 -5.90 13.73 -15.06
N GLY A 88 -5.10 14.39 -15.90
CA GLY A 88 -4.65 15.76 -15.69
C GLY A 88 -5.77 16.77 -15.90
N PRO A 89 -5.51 18.06 -15.61
CA PRO A 89 -6.44 19.15 -15.87
C PRO A 89 -6.83 19.29 -17.35
N ASP A 90 -5.96 18.81 -18.26
CA ASP A 90 -6.14 18.73 -19.71
C ASP A 90 -6.96 17.49 -20.16
N GLY A 91 -7.36 16.64 -19.21
CA GLY A 91 -8.07 15.39 -19.45
C GLY A 91 -7.18 14.23 -19.93
N GLN A 92 -5.87 14.46 -20.08
CA GLN A 92 -4.93 13.43 -20.52
C GLN A 92 -4.57 12.49 -19.37
N PRO A 93 -4.27 11.20 -19.64
CA PRO A 93 -3.77 10.29 -18.62
C PRO A 93 -2.47 10.82 -18.01
N ARG A 94 -2.35 10.72 -16.69
CA ARG A 94 -1.11 11.01 -15.97
C ARG A 94 -0.28 9.74 -15.80
N GLU A 95 1.04 9.89 -15.88
CA GLU A 95 1.97 8.81 -15.58
C GLU A 95 1.93 8.43 -14.10
N ALA A 96 1.78 7.14 -13.82
CA ALA A 96 1.67 6.62 -12.45
C ALA A 96 2.93 6.89 -11.62
N ARG A 97 4.10 6.88 -12.28
CA ARG A 97 5.39 7.17 -11.67
C ARG A 97 5.46 8.61 -11.13
N ASP A 98 4.99 9.58 -11.92
CA ASP A 98 5.00 10.99 -11.52
C ASP A 98 4.06 11.24 -10.34
N LEU A 99 2.87 10.62 -10.37
CA LEU A 99 1.91 10.65 -9.27
C LEU A 99 2.47 10.03 -7.99
N ALA A 100 3.19 8.92 -8.12
CA ALA A 100 3.83 8.24 -7.01
C ALA A 100 4.95 9.12 -6.40
N LEU A 101 5.74 9.80 -7.22
CA LEU A 101 6.76 10.73 -6.75
C LEU A 101 6.16 11.95 -6.06
N GLU A 102 5.09 12.53 -6.60
CA GLU A 102 4.34 13.61 -5.96
C GLU A 102 3.81 13.19 -4.59
N ARG A 103 3.25 11.97 -4.52
CA ARG A 103 2.73 11.41 -3.27
C ARG A 103 3.85 11.20 -2.24
N PHE A 104 5.00 10.69 -2.67
CA PHE A 104 6.16 10.54 -1.80
C PHE A 104 6.59 11.89 -1.21
N LYS A 105 6.80 12.90 -2.06
CA LYS A 105 7.19 14.25 -1.61
C LYS A 105 6.20 14.85 -0.62
N HIS A 106 4.90 14.61 -0.84
CA HIS A 106 3.88 15.05 0.10
C HIS A 106 3.99 14.33 1.46
N ILE A 107 4.24 13.02 1.47
CA ILE A 107 4.44 12.25 2.70
C ILE A 107 5.69 12.74 3.43
N GLU A 108 6.80 12.88 2.72
CA GLU A 108 8.06 13.41 3.26
C GLU A 108 7.87 14.78 3.93
N ALA A 109 7.13 15.68 3.30
CA ALA A 109 6.88 17.01 3.84
C ALA A 109 5.89 17.04 5.03
N SER A 110 4.96 16.09 5.13
CA SER A 110 3.86 16.14 6.09
C SER A 110 3.99 15.15 7.25
N HIS A 111 4.67 14.03 7.05
CA HIS A 111 4.73 12.94 8.01
C HIS A 111 5.81 13.18 9.06
N HIS A 112 5.37 13.51 10.28
CA HIS A 112 6.23 13.64 11.46
C HIS A 112 5.82 12.56 12.45
N PRO A 113 6.56 11.43 12.54
CA PRO A 113 6.27 10.35 13.46
C PRO A 113 6.25 10.86 14.91
N LYS A 114 5.43 10.23 15.76
CA LYS A 114 5.49 10.48 17.20
C LYS A 114 6.88 10.06 17.70
N PRO A 115 7.61 10.94 18.41
CA PRO A 115 8.93 10.59 18.91
C PRO A 115 8.85 9.43 19.90
N LEU A 116 9.92 8.64 19.96
CA LEU A 116 10.08 7.57 20.95
C LEU A 116 10.21 8.18 22.35
N PRO A 117 9.85 7.43 23.42
CA PRO A 117 10.06 7.89 24.78
C PRO A 117 11.53 8.21 25.04
N GLU A 118 11.81 9.29 25.77
CA GLU A 118 13.18 9.78 26.03
C GLU A 118 14.10 8.71 26.62
N LYS A 119 13.58 7.89 27.55
CA LYS A 119 14.32 6.77 28.14
C LYS A 119 14.78 5.74 27.09
N VAL A 120 13.94 5.46 26.08
CA VAL A 120 14.27 4.51 25.01
C VAL A 120 15.32 5.12 24.08
N LEU A 121 15.22 6.42 23.78
CA LEU A 121 16.24 7.10 22.98
C LEU A 121 17.61 7.07 23.66
N ALA A 122 17.66 7.42 24.96
CA ALA A 122 18.89 7.37 25.74
C ALA A 122 19.52 5.97 25.80
N GLU A 123 18.69 4.93 25.87
CA GLU A 123 19.15 3.53 25.84
C GLU A 123 19.71 3.16 24.45
N LEU A 124 19.04 3.55 23.36
CA LEU A 124 19.52 3.32 21.99
C LEU A 124 20.85 4.02 21.73
N ASP A 125 21.00 5.28 22.18
CA ASP A 125 22.26 6.03 22.06
C ASP A 125 23.39 5.31 22.80
N GLY A 126 23.15 4.83 24.02
CA GLY A 126 24.12 4.05 24.78
C GLY A 126 24.53 2.73 24.11
N ILE A 127 23.58 2.05 23.45
CA ILE A 127 23.86 0.83 22.66
C ILE A 127 24.73 1.16 21.45
N LEU A 128 24.43 2.24 20.73
CA LEU A 128 25.20 2.67 19.56
C LEU A 128 26.63 3.03 19.94
N GLU A 129 26.83 3.85 20.98
CA GLU A 129 28.17 4.20 21.46
C GLU A 129 28.98 2.97 21.91
N ALA A 130 28.33 2.00 22.55
CA ALA A 130 28.99 0.76 22.95
C ALA A 130 29.43 -0.07 21.74
N ALA A 131 28.57 -0.16 20.72
CA ALA A 131 28.88 -0.85 19.47
C ALA A 131 30.00 -0.15 18.69
N GLU A 132 30.01 1.20 18.65
CA GLU A 132 31.07 1.99 18.01
C GLU A 132 32.42 1.79 18.68
N ARG A 133 32.50 1.88 20.02
CA ARG A 133 33.74 1.62 20.76
C ARG A 133 34.29 0.21 20.51
N GLU A 134 33.42 -0.78 20.38
CA GLU A 134 33.85 -2.15 20.10
C GLU A 134 34.32 -2.30 18.65
N ALA A 135 33.63 -1.70 17.69
CA ALA A 135 34.05 -1.67 16.29
C ALA A 135 35.42 -0.98 16.14
N GLU A 136 35.67 0.13 16.85
CA GLU A 136 36.97 0.81 16.88
C GLU A 136 38.08 -0.07 17.45
N LYS A 137 37.82 -0.87 18.49
CA LYS A 137 38.85 -1.79 19.01
C LYS A 137 39.20 -2.91 18.02
N ILE A 138 38.22 -3.40 17.26
CA ILE A 138 38.40 -4.52 16.34
C ILE A 138 39.01 -4.05 15.00
N TYR A 139 38.56 -2.91 14.49
CA TYR A 139 38.87 -2.43 13.14
C TYR A 139 39.63 -1.09 13.11
N GLY A 140 39.73 -0.40 14.24
CA GLY A 140 40.56 0.79 14.37
C GLY A 140 42.03 0.41 14.29
N LYS A 141 42.75 1.05 13.37
CA LYS A 141 44.21 1.05 13.36
C LYS A 141 44.76 1.90 14.50
#